data_AF-A0A125Q8I8-F1
#
_entry.id   AF-A0A125Q8I8-F1
#
_cell.length_a   1.000
_cell.length_b   1.000
_cell.length_c   1.000
_cell.angle_alpha   90.00
_cell.angle_beta   90.00
_cell.angle_gamma   90.00
#
_symmetry.space_group_name_H-M   'P 1'
#
loop_
_entity.id
_entity.type
_entity.pdbx_description
1 polymer ?
#
loop_
_entity_poly.entity_id
_entity_poly.type
_entity_poly.pdbx_seq_one_letter_code
_entity_poly.pdbx_strand_id
1 'polypeptide(L)'
;MGSEAYLETVGYHLVGLPEVYVAKTYGSEREVVAVMDDVGDELARRGVETVLSDRKARLSHDSSYQPDDFKFNPYGIVHIDRR
;
A
#
# COMPACT_ATOMS: atom_id res chain seq x y z
N MET A 1 9.58 11.17 -4.44
CA MET A 1 8.38 11.44 -5.28
C MET A 1 7.37 10.34 -5.03
N GLY A 2 6.64 10.46 -3.92
CA GLY A 2 5.47 9.65 -3.56
C GLY A 2 4.61 10.59 -2.74
N SER A 3 3.55 11.10 -3.36
CA SER A 3 2.47 11.90 -2.73
C SER A 3 1.50 12.49 -3.76
N GLU A 4 1.98 12.81 -4.98
CA GLU A 4 1.09 13.39 -6.00
C GLU A 4 0.23 12.35 -6.73
N ALA A 5 0.80 11.18 -7.07
CA ALA A 5 0.12 10.19 -7.92
C ALA A 5 -0.70 9.14 -7.15
N TYR A 6 -0.46 8.95 -5.85
CA TYR A 6 -1.05 7.87 -5.05
C TYR A 6 -1.75 8.44 -3.80
N LEU A 7 -2.76 7.73 -3.30
CA LEU A 7 -3.16 7.79 -1.89
C LEU A 7 -2.41 6.72 -1.13
N GLU A 8 -2.05 7.03 0.11
CA GLU A 8 -1.10 6.26 0.92
C GLU A 8 -1.77 5.88 2.23
N THR A 9 -1.71 4.59 2.61
CA THR A 9 -1.97 4.20 4.00
C THR A 9 -0.83 4.67 4.90
N VAL A 10 -1.12 4.78 6.19
CA VAL A 10 -0.10 5.02 7.22
C VAL A 10 -0.42 4.15 8.42
N GLY A 11 0.60 3.48 8.97
CA GLY A 11 0.52 2.77 10.24
C GLY A 11 0.34 1.25 10.12
N TYR A 12 0.36 0.68 8.91
CA TYR A 12 0.26 -0.77 8.72
C TYR A 12 1.48 -1.51 9.30
N HIS A 13 2.63 -0.83 9.39
CA HIS A 13 3.81 -1.36 10.07
C HIS A 13 3.54 -1.73 11.54
N LEU A 14 2.58 -1.08 12.20
CA LEU A 14 2.21 -1.38 13.60
C LEU A 14 1.59 -2.77 13.76
N VAL A 15 1.11 -3.37 12.67
CA VAL A 15 0.52 -4.72 12.64
C VAL A 15 1.30 -5.68 11.74
N GLY A 16 2.52 -5.31 11.34
CA GLY A 16 3.38 -6.22 10.56
C GLY A 16 3.10 -6.25 9.07
N LEU A 17 2.41 -5.24 8.51
CA LEU A 17 2.00 -5.21 7.11
C LEU A 17 2.70 -4.09 6.33
N PRO A 18 2.93 -4.26 5.00
CA PRO A 18 3.36 -3.16 4.13
C PRO A 18 2.30 -2.08 4.04
N GLU A 19 2.69 -0.84 3.74
CA GLU A 19 1.71 0.19 3.37
C GLU A 19 1.11 -0.12 1.99
N VAL A 20 -0.07 0.42 1.71
CA VAL A 20 -0.78 0.27 0.45
C VAL A 20 -0.90 1.63 -0.22
N TYR A 21 -0.30 1.75 -1.41
CA TYR A 21 -0.33 2.95 -2.23
C TYR A 21 -1.21 2.68 -3.45
N VAL A 22 -2.35 3.36 -3.55
CA VAL A 22 -3.29 3.18 -4.66
C VAL A 22 -3.28 4.43 -5.53
N ALA A 23 -3.11 4.24 -6.84
CA ALA A 23 -3.03 5.35 -7.78
C ALA A 23 -4.32 6.18 -7.74
N LYS A 24 -4.22 7.51 -7.68
CA LYS A 24 -5.39 8.41 -7.72
C LYS A 24 -6.18 8.28 -9.03
N THR A 25 -5.55 7.77 -10.08
CA THR A 25 -6.22 7.46 -11.35
C THR A 25 -7.20 6.30 -11.24
N TYR A 26 -7.19 5.50 -10.17
CA TYR A 26 -8.08 4.36 -9.96
C TYR A 26 -9.57 4.77 -9.93
N GLY A 27 -9.88 5.95 -9.40
CA GLY A 27 -11.24 6.46 -9.34
C GLY A 27 -11.34 7.74 -8.50
N SER A 28 -12.54 8.02 -8.00
CA SER A 28 -12.75 9.01 -6.95
C SER A 28 -11.97 8.64 -5.68
N GLU A 29 -11.66 9.64 -4.84
CA GLU A 29 -10.97 9.41 -3.57
C GLU A 29 -11.63 8.32 -2.71
N ARG A 30 -12.97 8.29 -2.66
CA ARG A 30 -13.72 7.27 -1.94
C ARG A 30 -13.53 5.86 -2.51
N GLU A 31 -13.47 5.71 -3.83
CA GLU A 31 -13.20 4.42 -4.47
C GLU A 31 -11.76 3.97 -4.23
N VAL A 32 -10.80 4.90 -4.27
CA VAL A 32 -9.39 4.64 -3.98
C VAL A 32 -9.24 4.16 -2.53
N VAL A 33 -9.87 4.84 -1.57
CA VAL A 33 -9.86 4.44 -0.14
C VAL A 33 -10.53 3.08 0.07
N ALA A 34 -11.65 2.80 -0.59
CA ALA A 34 -12.28 1.47 -0.50
C ALA A 34 -11.33 0.36 -1.00
N VAL A 35 -10.58 0.62 -2.06
CA VAL A 35 -9.55 -0.32 -2.55
C VAL A 35 -8.41 -0.48 -1.54
N MET A 36 -8.00 0.59 -0.86
CA MET A 36 -6.98 0.53 0.21
C MET A 36 -7.44 -0.40 1.34
N ASP A 37 -8.66 -0.22 1.83
CA ASP A 37 -9.25 -1.05 2.89
C ASP A 37 -9.34 -2.52 2.46
N ASP A 38 -9.87 -2.79 1.25
CA ASP A 38 -9.97 -4.15 0.71
C ASP A 38 -8.60 -4.83 0.61
N VAL A 39 -7.57 -4.10 0.15
CA VAL A 39 -6.21 -4.65 0.05
C VAL A 39 -5.63 -4.90 1.44
N GLY A 40 -5.84 -3.99 2.40
CA GLY A 40 -5.41 -4.18 3.79
C GLY A 40 -5.99 -5.44 4.42
N ASP A 41 -7.30 -5.65 4.26
CA ASP A 41 -8.00 -6.85 4.74
C ASP A 41 -7.47 -8.13 4.09
N GLU A 42 -7.21 -8.09 2.78
CA GLU A 42 -6.62 -9.21 2.06
C GLU A 42 -5.20 -9.53 2.53
N LEU A 43 -4.36 -8.51 2.73
CA LEU A 43 -2.99 -8.68 3.24
C LEU A 43 -3.00 -9.36 4.61
N ALA A 44 -3.87 -8.90 5.51
CA ALA A 44 -4.03 -9.47 6.84
C ALA A 44 -4.54 -10.91 6.81
N ARG A 45 -5.47 -11.24 5.92
CA ARG A 45 -6.10 -12.58 5.86
C ARG A 45 -5.33 -13.62 5.05
N ARG A 46 -4.67 -13.20 3.97
CA ARG A 46 -4.17 -14.09 2.91
C ARG A 46 -2.65 -14.04 2.75
N GLY A 47 -2.00 -13.07 3.39
CA GLY A 47 -0.57 -12.84 3.30
C GLY A 47 -0.17 -12.07 2.04
N VAL A 48 0.98 -11.38 2.13
CA VAL A 48 1.48 -10.45 1.12
C VAL A 48 1.65 -11.11 -0.25
N GLU A 49 2.34 -12.24 -0.32
CA GLU A 49 2.68 -12.91 -1.59
C GLU A 49 1.44 -13.28 -2.41
N THR A 50 0.42 -13.83 -1.74
CA THR A 50 -0.86 -14.19 -2.36
C THR A 50 -1.54 -12.97 -2.99
N VAL A 51 -1.61 -11.85 -2.25
CA VAL A 51 -2.27 -10.63 -2.70
C VAL A 51 -1.53 -9.99 -3.87
N LEU A 52 -0.20 -9.95 -3.82
CA LEU A 52 0.63 -9.44 -4.92
C LEU A 52 0.37 -10.20 -6.23
N SER A 53 0.32 -11.53 -6.15
CA SER A 53 0.05 -12.39 -7.32
C SER A 53 -1.34 -12.13 -7.90
N ASP A 54 -2.39 -12.18 -7.08
CA ASP A 54 -3.78 -12.06 -7.53
C ASP A 54 -4.08 -10.70 -8.15
N ARG A 55 -3.60 -9.63 -7.49
CA ARG A 55 -3.82 -8.26 -7.96
C ARG A 55 -2.85 -7.85 -9.08
N LYS A 56 -1.79 -8.64 -9.32
CA LYS A 56 -0.62 -8.27 -10.13
C LYS A 56 -0.01 -6.96 -9.64
N ALA A 57 0.05 -6.80 -8.32
CA ALA A 57 0.61 -5.64 -7.65
C ALA A 57 2.13 -5.77 -7.51
N ARG A 58 2.80 -4.69 -7.11
CA ARG A 58 4.24 -4.68 -6.87
C ARG A 58 4.54 -4.30 -5.43
N LEU A 59 5.52 -4.96 -4.82
CA LEU A 59 6.10 -4.58 -3.54
C LEU A 59 7.40 -3.80 -3.78
N SER A 60 7.51 -2.63 -3.19
CA SER A 60 8.73 -1.82 -3.14
C SER A 60 9.19 -1.69 -1.69
N HIS A 61 10.49 -1.67 -1.45
CA HIS A 61 11.07 -1.26 -0.16
C HIS A 61 11.72 0.12 -0.25
N ASP A 62 11.61 0.76 -1.42
CA ASP A 62 12.10 2.12 -1.63
C ASP A 62 11.15 3.10 -0.95
N SER A 63 11.65 3.71 0.13
CA SER A 63 10.93 4.67 0.95
C SER A 63 11.80 5.91 1.13
N SER A 64 11.20 7.09 1.02
CA SER A 64 11.87 8.34 1.37
C SER A 64 11.95 8.58 2.88
N TYR A 65 11.25 7.77 3.67
CA TYR A 65 11.23 7.88 5.14
C TYR A 65 12.45 7.18 5.73
N GLN A 66 13.09 7.84 6.70
CA GLN A 66 14.22 7.27 7.44
C GLN A 66 13.73 6.22 8.44
N PRO A 67 14.56 5.22 8.84
CA PRO A 67 14.14 4.16 9.76
C PRO A 67 13.55 4.62 11.11
N ASP A 68 13.87 5.84 11.56
CA ASP A 68 13.37 6.47 12.77
C ASP A 68 12.13 7.37 12.56
N ASP A 69 11.69 7.55 11.31
CA ASP A 69 10.47 8.27 10.97
C ASP A 69 9.24 7.42 11.35
N PHE A 70 8.23 8.06 11.95
CA PHE A 70 6.94 7.42 12.26
C PHE A 70 6.27 6.80 11.02
N LYS A 71 6.53 7.34 9.83
CA LYS A 71 5.98 6.81 8.57
C LYS A 71 6.82 5.70 7.95
N PHE A 72 7.98 5.36 8.51
CA PHE A 72 8.79 4.28 7.99
C PHE A 72 8.11 2.92 8.17
N ASN A 73 8.07 2.15 7.09
CA ASN A 73 7.51 0.80 7.09
C ASN A 73 8.58 -0.20 6.61
N PRO A 74 9.13 -1.05 7.49
CA PRO A 74 10.15 -2.02 7.11
C PRO A 74 9.61 -3.16 6.22
N TYR A 75 8.30 -3.35 6.16
CA TYR A 75 7.63 -4.36 5.34
C TYR A 75 7.41 -3.89 3.90
N GLY A 76 7.72 -2.63 3.60
CA GLY A 76 7.63 -2.05 2.27
C GLY A 76 6.27 -1.42 1.95
N ILE A 77 6.03 -1.23 0.65
CA ILE A 77 4.90 -0.54 0.06
C ILE A 77 4.36 -1.37 -1.10
N VAL A 78 3.08 -1.74 -1.03
CA VAL A 78 2.33 -2.37 -2.11
C VAL A 78 1.76 -1.28 -3.01
N HIS A 79 2.14 -1.29 -4.28
CA HIS A 79 1.62 -0.37 -5.30
C HIS A 79 0.47 -1.01 -6.08
N ILE A 80 -0.67 -0.33 -6.08
CA ILE A 80 -1.87 -0.69 -6.83
C ILE A 80 -2.11 0.36 -7.91
N ASP A 81 -1.78 0.00 -9.15
CA ASP A 81 -1.98 0.85 -10.32
C ASP A 81 -3.30 0.54 -11.02
N ARG A 82 -3.88 1.55 -11.69
CA ARG A 82 -4.98 1.31 -12.62
C ARG A 82 -4.44 0.65 -13.89
N ARG A 83 -5.02 -0.47 -14.27
CA ARG A 83 -4.77 -1.10 -15.58
C ARG A 83 -5.45 -0.35 -16.71
#